data_AF-A0A7Y8DHU2-F1
#
_entry.id   AF-A0A7Y8DHU2-F1
#
_cell.length_a   1.000
_cell.length_b   1.000
_cell.length_c   1.000
_cell.angle_alpha   90.00
_cell.angle_beta   90.00
_cell.angle_gamma   90.00
#
_symmetry.space_group_name_H-M   'P 1'
#
loop_
_entity.id
_entity.type
_entity.pdbx_description
1 polymer ?
#
loop_
_entity_poly.entity_id
_entity_poly.type
_entity_poly.pdbx_seq_one_letter_code
_entity_poly.pdbx_strand_id
1 'polypeptide(L)'
;MLVYRDTLKEALPLRERPGAIGLVLSLEGARYYVFVSRQSREQVANSAVGSKLKLHAELMKTKLTADQHQEKYRSMLPVAQDLVAQRQVDVESRHAEELMIEHFDECVQNFVSLRGRPPAKAEVFLSHCPCQSKDPGASPARMLAGSFYEATCKAKLIKFCTTGNRAAISWKVYYQFDIGSSKLDINENLNNLTLCKQPAFINK
;
A
#
# COMPACT_ATOMS: atom_id res chain seq x y z
N MET A 1 0.00 7.57 -13.08
CA MET A 1 1.37 8.03 -13.41
C MET A 1 2.33 7.39 -12.42
N LEU A 2 3.23 6.53 -12.91
CA LEU A 2 4.27 5.90 -12.11
C LEU A 2 5.26 6.96 -11.62
N VAL A 3 5.40 7.14 -10.31
CA VAL A 3 6.36 8.09 -9.74
C VAL A 3 7.68 7.35 -9.52
N TYR A 4 8.76 7.79 -10.16
CA TYR A 4 10.09 7.23 -9.93
C TYR A 4 11.13 8.28 -9.55
N ARG A 5 12.22 7.84 -8.92
CA ARG A 5 13.39 8.64 -8.51
C ARG A 5 14.67 7.87 -8.81
N ASP A 6 15.77 8.62 -8.90
CA ASP A 6 17.09 8.07 -9.18
C ASP A 6 17.81 7.62 -7.90
N THR A 7 17.39 8.13 -6.73
CA THR A 7 17.98 7.78 -5.44
C THR A 7 16.95 7.30 -4.42
N LEU A 8 17.38 6.41 -3.52
CA LEU A 8 16.55 5.94 -2.40
C LEU A 8 16.17 7.09 -1.47
N LYS A 9 17.09 8.05 -1.25
CA LYS A 9 16.88 9.22 -0.38
C LYS A 9 15.74 10.12 -0.88
N GLU A 10 15.57 10.24 -2.19
CA GLU A 10 14.45 10.97 -2.78
C GLU A 10 13.15 10.17 -2.77
N ALA A 11 13.23 8.85 -2.90
CA ALA A 11 12.05 7.98 -2.99
C ALA A 11 11.39 7.73 -1.64
N LEU A 12 12.17 7.51 -0.58
CA LEU A 12 11.66 7.13 0.74
C LEU A 12 10.64 8.14 1.32
N PRO A 13 10.88 9.47 1.30
CA PRO A 13 9.90 10.43 1.85
C PRO A 13 8.56 10.41 1.11
N LEU A 14 8.55 10.04 -0.18
CA LEU A 14 7.33 10.04 -0.99
C LEU A 14 6.39 8.89 -0.65
N ARG A 15 6.88 7.86 0.06
CA ARG A 15 6.05 6.76 0.57
C ARG A 15 5.28 7.15 1.83
N GLU A 16 5.69 8.22 2.52
CA GLU A 16 5.10 8.64 3.79
C GLU A 16 3.92 9.56 3.53
N ARG A 17 2.71 9.00 3.60
CA ARG A 17 1.47 9.77 3.51
C ARG A 17 0.56 9.44 4.69
N PRO A 18 0.05 10.45 5.44
CA PRO A 18 -0.84 10.21 6.56
C PRO A 18 -2.05 9.36 6.16
N GLY A 19 -2.31 8.31 6.94
CA GLY A 19 -3.44 7.40 6.70
C GLY A 19 -3.28 6.45 5.50
N ALA A 20 -2.09 6.38 4.89
CA ALA A 20 -1.81 5.47 3.78
C ALA A 20 -0.54 4.65 4.04
N ILE A 21 -0.57 3.39 3.60
CA ILE A 21 0.62 2.56 3.48
C ILE A 21 1.32 2.94 2.18
N GLY A 22 2.66 3.05 2.24
CA GLY A 22 3.50 3.37 1.10
C GLY A 22 4.62 2.35 0.92
N LEU A 23 5.05 2.20 -0.32
CA LEU A 23 6.01 1.21 -0.78
C LEU A 23 6.97 1.87 -1.76
N VAL A 24 8.27 1.58 -1.62
CA VAL A 24 9.27 1.90 -2.64
C VAL A 24 9.83 0.61 -3.20
N LEU A 25 9.74 0.41 -4.52
CA LEU A 25 10.41 -0.67 -5.24
C LEU A 25 11.73 -0.15 -5.82
N SER A 26 12.84 -0.76 -5.44
CA SER A 26 14.17 -0.55 -6.02
C SER A 26 14.49 -1.70 -6.96
N LEU A 27 14.86 -1.38 -8.20
CA LEU A 27 15.41 -2.35 -9.14
C LEU A 27 16.92 -2.11 -9.25
N GLU A 28 17.70 -3.02 -8.65
CA GLU A 28 19.17 -2.97 -8.56
C GLU A 28 19.77 -1.65 -8.02
N GLY A 29 18.99 -0.84 -7.29
CA GLY A 29 19.41 0.50 -6.88
C GLY A 29 19.60 1.49 -8.03
N ALA A 30 19.17 1.13 -9.25
CA ALA A 30 19.27 2.00 -10.43
C ALA A 30 18.04 2.89 -10.63
N ARG A 31 16.86 2.41 -10.21
CA ARG A 31 15.61 3.17 -10.18
C ARG A 31 14.75 2.79 -8.99
N TYR A 32 14.04 3.77 -8.48
CA TYR A 32 13.14 3.65 -7.34
C TYR A 32 11.73 4.08 -7.73
N TYR A 33 10.74 3.21 -7.55
CA TYR A 33 9.34 3.44 -7.90
C TYR A 33 8.49 3.52 -6.65
N VAL A 34 7.62 4.53 -6.56
CA VAL A 34 6.84 4.81 -5.35
C VAL A 34 5.37 4.45 -5.58
N PHE A 35 4.84 3.65 -4.67
CA PHE A 35 3.45 3.23 -4.65
C PHE A 35 2.82 3.63 -3.32
N VAL A 36 1.64 4.23 -3.36
CA VAL A 36 0.88 4.63 -2.17
C VAL A 36 -0.50 4.02 -2.28
N SER A 37 -0.91 3.34 -1.21
CA SER A 37 -2.24 2.73 -1.12
C SER A 37 -3.36 3.73 -1.43
N ARG A 38 -4.42 3.22 -2.06
CA ARG A 38 -5.61 3.98 -2.43
C ARG A 38 -6.80 3.48 -1.63
N GLN A 39 -7.59 4.43 -1.15
CA GLN A 39 -8.86 4.16 -0.48
C GLN A 39 -9.97 4.05 -1.53
N SER A 40 -10.96 3.20 -1.25
CA SER A 40 -12.17 3.15 -2.08
C SER A 40 -12.99 4.43 -1.95
N ARG A 41 -13.85 4.71 -2.92
CA ARG A 41 -14.83 5.81 -2.84
C ARG A 41 -15.59 5.81 -1.51
N GLU A 42 -16.05 4.63 -1.11
CA GLU A 42 -16.79 4.44 0.13
C GLU A 42 -15.95 4.78 1.36
N GLN A 43 -14.69 4.32 1.41
CA GLN A 43 -13.78 4.65 2.52
C GLN A 43 -13.51 6.15 2.60
N VAL A 44 -13.34 6.83 1.46
CA VAL A 44 -13.14 8.28 1.42
C VAL A 44 -14.38 9.02 1.90
N ALA A 45 -15.57 8.62 1.43
CA ALA A 45 -16.84 9.24 1.83
C ALA A 45 -17.09 9.06 3.33
N ASN A 46 -16.96 7.84 3.86
CA ASN A 46 -17.11 7.53 5.27
C ASN A 46 -16.12 8.32 6.16
N SER A 47 -14.84 8.38 5.75
CA SER A 47 -13.82 9.14 6.47
C SER A 47 -14.09 10.64 6.49
N ALA A 48 -14.59 11.18 5.37
CA ALA A 48 -14.95 12.60 5.26
C ALA A 48 -16.11 12.96 6.21
N VAL A 49 -17.17 12.14 6.26
CA VAL A 49 -18.28 12.34 7.19
C VAL A 49 -17.80 12.24 8.64
N GLY A 50 -17.04 11.19 8.99
CA GLY A 50 -16.50 11.02 10.34
C GLY A 50 -15.65 12.19 10.81
N SER A 51 -14.77 12.69 9.94
CA SER A 51 -13.91 13.85 10.23
C SER A 51 -14.72 15.14 10.39
N LYS A 52 -15.78 15.34 9.61
CA LYS A 52 -16.67 16.49 9.76
C LYS A 52 -17.49 16.44 11.05
N LEU A 53 -17.98 15.28 11.45
CA LEU A 53 -18.68 15.11 12.71
C LEU A 53 -17.75 15.32 13.91
N LYS A 54 -16.52 14.82 13.84
CA LYS A 54 -15.50 15.06 14.86
C LYS A 54 -15.18 16.55 14.99
N LEU A 55 -14.92 17.23 13.87
CA LEU A 55 -14.66 18.67 13.85
C LEU A 55 -15.86 19.48 14.38
N HIS A 56 -17.09 19.10 14.03
CA HIS A 56 -18.29 19.74 14.56
C HIS A 56 -18.36 19.59 16.09
N ALA A 57 -18.09 18.40 16.63
CA ALA A 57 -18.08 18.18 18.07
C ALA A 57 -17.01 19.02 18.79
N GLU A 58 -15.83 19.15 18.19
CA GLU A 58 -14.73 19.99 18.70
C GLU A 58 -15.10 21.48 18.69
N LEU A 59 -15.64 22.00 17.58
CA LEU A 59 -16.04 23.40 17.43
C LEU A 59 -17.18 23.79 18.38
N MET A 60 -18.19 22.92 18.50
CA MET A 60 -19.36 23.16 19.34
C MET A 60 -19.12 22.82 20.82
N LYS A 61 -17.93 22.30 21.17
CA LYS A 61 -17.58 21.78 22.51
C LYS A 61 -18.64 20.84 23.10
N THR A 62 -19.37 20.15 22.23
CA THR A 62 -20.53 19.33 22.60
C THR A 62 -20.38 17.96 21.96
N LYS A 63 -20.48 16.90 22.76
CA LYS A 63 -20.50 15.53 22.27
C LYS A 63 -21.92 15.19 21.81
N LEU A 64 -22.06 14.75 20.57
CA LEU A 64 -23.31 14.17 20.09
C LEU A 64 -23.58 12.85 20.82
N THR A 65 -24.85 12.56 21.11
CA THR A 65 -25.24 11.21 21.52
C THR A 65 -25.04 10.22 20.36
N ALA A 66 -25.05 8.92 20.65
CA ALA A 66 -24.90 7.89 19.62
C ALA A 66 -25.98 8.01 18.52
N ASP A 67 -27.23 8.26 18.91
CA ASP A 67 -28.35 8.40 17.99
C ASP A 67 -28.21 9.65 17.11
N GLN A 68 -27.86 10.79 17.72
CA GLN A 68 -27.61 12.04 16.98
C GLN A 68 -26.43 11.90 16.02
N HIS A 69 -25.38 11.18 16.44
CA HIS A 69 -24.24 10.90 15.58
C HIS A 69 -24.67 10.05 14.38
N GLN A 70 -25.43 8.97 14.60
CA GLN A 70 -25.89 8.09 13.54
C GLN A 70 -26.85 8.79 12.57
N GLU A 71 -27.75 9.62 13.07
CA GLU A 71 -28.67 10.42 12.26
C GLU A 71 -27.91 11.41 11.37
N LYS A 72 -27.00 12.20 11.95
CA LYS A 72 -26.16 13.12 11.17
C LYS A 72 -25.23 12.40 10.19
N TYR A 73 -24.72 11.23 10.57
CA TYR A 73 -23.91 10.41 9.67
C TYR A 73 -24.72 9.98 8.44
N ARG A 74 -25.93 9.44 8.66
CA ARG A 74 -26.83 9.01 7.58
C ARG A 74 -27.24 10.15 6.66
N SER A 75 -27.48 11.35 7.19
CA SER A 75 -27.86 12.50 6.37
C SER A 75 -26.70 13.07 5.54
N MET A 76 -25.46 13.00 6.05
CA MET A 76 -24.27 13.52 5.35
C MET A 76 -23.65 12.55 4.36
N LEU A 77 -23.82 11.24 4.55
CA LEU A 77 -23.17 10.21 3.72
C LEU A 77 -23.49 10.31 2.22
N PRO A 78 -24.75 10.51 1.78
CA PRO A 78 -25.06 10.64 0.35
C PRO A 78 -24.32 11.81 -0.32
N VAL A 79 -24.26 12.95 0.35
CA VAL A 79 -23.55 14.14 -0.14
C VAL A 79 -22.05 13.86 -0.29
N ALA A 80 -21.46 13.16 0.68
CA ALA A 80 -20.06 12.77 0.60
C ALA A 80 -19.79 11.78 -0.53
N GLN A 81 -20.69 10.82 -0.76
CA GLN A 81 -20.60 9.86 -1.87
C GLN A 81 -20.65 10.55 -3.23
N ASP A 82 -21.57 11.50 -3.42
CA ASP A 82 -21.69 12.27 -4.67
C ASP A 82 -20.43 13.09 -4.97
N LEU A 83 -19.88 13.77 -3.96
CA LEU A 83 -18.66 14.55 -4.10
C LEU A 83 -17.43 13.68 -4.43
N VAL A 84 -17.37 12.47 -3.87
CA VAL A 84 -16.28 11.53 -4.15
C VAL A 84 -16.39 10.95 -5.57
N ALA A 85 -17.62 10.68 -6.04
CA ALA A 85 -17.86 10.22 -7.40
C ALA A 85 -17.39 11.23 -8.45
N GLN A 86 -17.58 12.52 -8.19
CA GLN A 86 -17.12 13.61 -9.07
C GLN A 86 -15.58 13.74 -9.13
N ARG A 87 -14.86 13.27 -8.09
CA ARG A 87 -13.40 13.41 -7.96
C ARG A 87 -12.59 12.27 -8.59
N GLN A 88 -13.22 11.40 -9.37
CA GLN A 88 -12.58 10.24 -10.01
C GLN A 88 -11.81 9.34 -9.02
N VAL A 89 -12.25 9.27 -7.76
CA VAL A 89 -11.66 8.34 -6.78
C VAL A 89 -11.94 6.91 -7.24
N ASP A 90 -11.02 5.98 -6.99
CA ASP A 90 -11.18 4.59 -7.41
C ASP A 90 -12.30 3.89 -6.63
N VAL A 91 -13.09 3.06 -7.32
CA VAL A 91 -14.21 2.32 -6.72
C VAL A 91 -13.72 1.34 -5.67
N GLU A 92 -12.55 0.74 -5.88
CA GLU A 92 -11.97 -0.25 -4.99
C GLU A 92 -10.74 0.30 -4.28
N SER A 93 -10.52 -0.17 -3.05
CA SER A 93 -9.26 0.07 -2.36
C SER A 93 -8.15 -0.78 -2.98
N ARG A 94 -6.94 -0.23 -2.96
CA ARG A 94 -5.73 -0.92 -3.40
C ARG A 94 -4.62 -0.71 -2.38
N HIS A 95 -4.05 -1.80 -1.88
CA HIS A 95 -2.87 -1.71 -1.02
C HIS A 95 -1.65 -1.36 -1.89
N ALA A 96 -0.60 -0.80 -1.28
CA ALA A 96 0.59 -0.38 -2.03
C ALA A 96 1.29 -1.57 -2.71
N GLU A 97 1.25 -2.73 -2.07
CA GLU A 97 1.73 -4.01 -2.59
C GLU A 97 0.95 -4.45 -3.83
N GLU A 98 -0.37 -4.27 -3.84
CA GLU A 98 -1.21 -4.63 -5.00
C GLU A 98 -0.92 -3.74 -6.19
N LEU A 99 -0.78 -2.43 -5.98
CA LEU A 99 -0.40 -1.48 -7.02
C LEU A 99 0.98 -1.81 -7.60
N MET A 100 1.93 -2.22 -6.75
CA MET A 100 3.25 -2.64 -7.21
C MET A 100 3.17 -3.88 -8.09
N ILE A 101 2.32 -4.86 -7.73
CA ILE A 101 2.08 -6.06 -8.56
C ILE A 101 1.43 -5.68 -9.90
N GLU A 102 0.41 -4.80 -9.88
CA GLU A 102 -0.33 -4.38 -11.08
C GLU A 102 0.56 -3.64 -12.08
N HIS A 103 1.48 -2.80 -11.60
CA HIS A 103 2.34 -1.95 -12.43
C HIS A 103 3.79 -2.45 -12.54
N PHE A 104 4.07 -3.69 -12.10
CA PHE A 104 5.44 -4.20 -12.10
C PHE A 104 6.04 -4.28 -13.50
N ASP A 105 5.26 -4.72 -14.48
CA ASP A 105 5.73 -4.86 -15.85
C ASP A 105 6.14 -3.50 -16.45
N GLU A 106 5.42 -2.42 -16.12
CA GLU A 106 5.81 -1.06 -16.48
C GLU A 106 7.16 -0.67 -15.85
N CYS A 107 7.39 -1.04 -14.58
CA CYS A 107 8.66 -0.78 -13.88
C CYS A 107 9.82 -1.55 -14.51
N VAL A 108 9.59 -2.80 -14.91
CA VAL A 108 10.58 -3.64 -15.59
C VAL A 108 10.89 -3.09 -16.97
N GLN A 109 9.87 -2.74 -17.77
CA GLN A 109 10.08 -2.13 -19.09
C GLN A 109 10.89 -0.84 -18.99
N ASN A 110 10.57 -0.01 -17.99
CA ASN A 110 11.31 1.21 -17.72
C ASN A 110 12.77 0.95 -17.31
N PHE A 111 13.03 -0.07 -16.49
CA PHE A 111 14.38 -0.49 -16.14
C PHE A 111 15.15 -1.08 -17.33
N VAL A 112 14.52 -1.95 -18.14
CA VAL A 112 15.12 -2.56 -19.33
C VAL A 112 15.49 -1.49 -20.34
N SER A 113 14.65 -0.47 -20.52
CA SER A 113 14.95 0.67 -21.39
C SER A 113 16.21 1.43 -20.96
N LEU A 114 16.53 1.43 -19.65
CA LEU A 114 17.73 2.06 -19.10
C LEU A 114 18.97 1.15 -19.15
N ARG A 115 18.80 -0.15 -18.88
CA ARG A 115 19.91 -1.08 -18.62
C ARG A 115 20.13 -2.12 -19.73
N GLY A 116 19.25 -2.17 -20.72
CA GLY A 116 19.28 -3.14 -21.83
C GLY A 116 19.00 -4.60 -21.44
N ARG A 117 18.67 -4.86 -20.17
CA ARG A 117 18.42 -6.22 -19.65
C ARG A 117 17.40 -6.21 -18.50
N PRO A 118 16.76 -7.36 -18.20
CA PRO A 118 15.93 -7.50 -17.00
C PRO A 118 16.72 -7.34 -15.69
N PRO A 119 16.05 -6.95 -14.58
CA PRO A 119 16.68 -6.86 -13.28
C PRO A 119 17.00 -8.26 -12.72
N ALA A 120 18.13 -8.40 -12.03
CA ALA A 120 18.52 -9.60 -11.29
C ALA A 120 18.25 -9.47 -9.78
N LYS A 121 18.09 -8.24 -9.28
CA LYS A 121 17.81 -7.95 -7.86
C LYS A 121 16.72 -6.89 -7.72
N ALA A 122 15.81 -7.10 -6.79
CA ALA A 122 14.78 -6.14 -6.39
C ALA A 122 14.69 -6.01 -4.87
N GLU A 123 14.53 -4.77 -4.40
CA GLU A 123 14.35 -4.46 -2.98
C GLU A 123 13.06 -3.66 -2.80
N VAL A 124 12.22 -4.07 -1.86
CA VAL A 124 10.95 -3.43 -1.55
C VAL A 124 11.05 -2.82 -0.16
N PHE A 125 10.77 -1.53 -0.03
CA PHE A 125 10.81 -0.80 1.22
C PHE A 125 9.41 -0.31 1.59
N LEU A 126 8.74 -1.06 2.45
CA LEU A 126 7.41 -0.76 2.95
C LEU A 126 7.47 0.15 4.18
N SER A 127 6.53 1.09 4.28
CA SER A 127 6.33 1.83 5.53
C SER A 127 5.78 0.91 6.62
N HIS A 128 4.87 0.01 6.29
CA HIS A 128 4.24 -0.90 7.24
C HIS A 128 4.38 -2.36 6.81
N CYS A 129 4.33 -3.25 7.79
CA CYS A 129 4.29 -4.69 7.61
C CYS A 129 3.15 -5.09 6.64
N PRO A 130 3.38 -5.99 5.66
CA PRO A 130 2.32 -6.53 4.83
C PRO A 130 1.18 -7.10 5.66
N CYS A 131 -0.06 -6.73 5.33
CA CYS A 131 -1.23 -7.21 6.07
C CYS A 131 -1.34 -8.74 6.05
N GLN A 132 -1.88 -9.29 7.13
CA GLN A 132 -2.12 -10.70 7.41
C GLN A 132 -3.62 -10.97 7.60
N SER A 133 -4.02 -12.25 7.67
CA SER A 133 -5.44 -12.66 7.75
C SER A 133 -6.15 -12.16 9.01
N LYS A 134 -5.41 -11.93 10.10
CA LYS A 134 -5.91 -11.39 11.36
C LYS A 134 -6.09 -9.87 11.36
N ASP A 135 -5.57 -9.17 10.36
CA ASP A 135 -5.62 -7.72 10.33
C ASP A 135 -6.99 -7.22 9.86
N PRO A 136 -7.61 -6.26 10.58
CA PRO A 136 -8.81 -5.60 10.10
C PRO A 136 -8.47 -4.82 8.82
N GLY A 137 -9.18 -5.11 7.73
CA GLY A 137 -8.89 -4.55 6.42
C GLY A 137 -7.77 -5.26 5.66
N ALA A 138 -7.50 -6.54 5.94
CA ALA A 138 -6.63 -7.36 5.12
C ALA A 138 -7.06 -7.33 3.63
N SER A 139 -6.07 -7.22 2.74
CA SER A 139 -6.33 -7.18 1.29
C SER A 139 -7.04 -8.48 0.84
N PRO A 140 -8.18 -8.41 0.13
CA PRO A 140 -8.97 -9.59 -0.21
C PRO A 140 -8.33 -10.38 -1.37
N ALA A 141 -8.76 -11.62 -1.59
CA ALA A 141 -8.37 -12.37 -2.78
C ALA A 141 -8.88 -11.68 -4.05
N ARG A 142 -8.05 -11.58 -5.09
CA ARG A 142 -8.39 -10.88 -6.35
C ARG A 142 -7.43 -11.20 -7.49
N MET A 143 -7.85 -10.84 -8.71
CA MET A 143 -7.01 -10.84 -9.90
C MET A 143 -6.16 -9.55 -9.95
N LEU A 144 -4.85 -9.68 -10.11
CA LEU A 144 -3.91 -8.56 -10.30
C LEU A 144 -3.02 -8.89 -11.50
N ALA A 145 -2.88 -7.96 -12.45
CA ALA A 145 -2.10 -8.16 -13.68
C ALA A 145 -2.35 -9.53 -14.36
N GLY A 146 -3.63 -9.94 -14.45
CA GLY A 146 -4.04 -11.20 -15.08
C GLY A 146 -3.75 -12.48 -14.28
N SER A 147 -3.23 -12.38 -13.05
CA SER A 147 -2.96 -13.52 -12.17
C SER A 147 -3.85 -13.49 -10.93
N PHE A 148 -4.37 -14.66 -10.51
CA PHE A 148 -5.14 -14.77 -9.27
C PHE A 148 -4.23 -14.78 -8.05
N TYR A 149 -4.58 -13.99 -7.04
CA TYR A 149 -3.91 -13.99 -5.74
C TYR A 149 -4.89 -14.19 -4.59
N GLU A 150 -4.43 -14.95 -3.59
CA GLU A 150 -5.16 -15.16 -2.35
C GLU A 150 -5.23 -13.89 -1.49
N ALA A 151 -6.01 -13.95 -0.42
CA ALA A 151 -6.11 -12.86 0.54
C ALA A 151 -4.75 -12.60 1.22
N THR A 152 -4.61 -11.39 1.77
CA THR A 152 -3.42 -10.82 2.44
C THR A 152 -2.32 -10.32 1.49
N CYS A 153 -1.65 -9.24 1.89
CA CYS A 153 -0.48 -8.74 1.16
C CYS A 153 0.72 -9.67 1.32
N LYS A 154 0.85 -10.35 2.48
CA LYS A 154 1.90 -11.34 2.71
C LYS A 154 1.84 -12.45 1.65
N ALA A 155 0.69 -13.12 1.51
CA ALA A 155 0.54 -14.21 0.56
C ALA A 155 0.70 -13.74 -0.89
N LYS A 156 0.18 -12.55 -1.22
CA LYS A 156 0.36 -11.90 -2.52
C LYS A 156 1.83 -11.71 -2.88
N LEU A 157 2.61 -11.10 -2.00
CA LEU A 157 4.03 -10.86 -2.21
C LEU A 157 4.82 -12.16 -2.36
N ILE A 158 4.55 -13.16 -1.51
CA ILE A 158 5.19 -14.48 -1.62
C ILE A 158 4.93 -15.08 -3.01
N LYS A 159 3.66 -15.19 -3.41
CA LYS A 159 3.30 -15.74 -4.71
C LYS A 159 3.91 -14.93 -5.85
N PHE A 160 3.87 -13.61 -5.77
CA PHE A 160 4.40 -12.74 -6.82
C PHE A 160 5.91 -12.91 -7.02
N CYS A 161 6.70 -12.86 -5.94
CA CYS A 161 8.16 -12.92 -6.01
C CYS A 161 8.69 -14.31 -6.39
N THR A 162 7.93 -15.38 -6.09
CA THR A 162 8.39 -16.77 -6.25
C THR A 162 7.85 -17.48 -7.49
N THR A 163 7.08 -16.80 -8.36
CA THR A 163 6.44 -17.41 -9.54
C THR A 163 6.86 -16.78 -10.87
N GLY A 164 6.89 -17.61 -11.92
CA GLY A 164 7.21 -17.20 -13.28
C GLY A 164 8.62 -16.60 -13.40
N ASN A 165 8.79 -15.64 -14.31
CA ASN A 165 10.09 -14.98 -14.55
C ASN A 165 10.62 -14.21 -13.33
N ARG A 166 9.74 -13.85 -12.37
CA ARG A 166 10.12 -13.14 -11.14
C ARG A 166 10.88 -14.03 -10.16
N ALA A 167 10.76 -15.35 -10.29
CA ALA A 167 11.53 -16.31 -9.50
C ALA A 167 13.04 -16.24 -9.78
N ALA A 168 13.44 -15.69 -10.94
CA ALA A 168 14.84 -15.47 -11.28
C ALA A 168 15.45 -14.20 -10.63
N ILE A 169 14.62 -13.36 -10.00
CA ILE A 169 15.05 -12.12 -9.33
C ILE A 169 15.33 -12.44 -7.86
N SER A 170 16.43 -11.93 -7.31
CA SER A 170 16.68 -11.95 -5.87
C SER A 170 15.90 -10.82 -5.18
N TRP A 171 14.98 -11.17 -4.29
CA TRP A 171 14.06 -10.25 -3.62
C TRP A 171 14.40 -10.05 -2.15
N LYS A 172 14.37 -8.79 -1.72
CA LYS A 172 14.32 -8.44 -0.30
C LYS A 172 13.19 -7.48 -0.03
N VAL A 173 12.35 -7.79 0.95
CA VAL A 173 11.24 -6.94 1.37
C VAL A 173 11.52 -6.48 2.80
N TYR A 174 11.68 -5.19 2.95
CA TYR A 174 11.89 -4.49 4.20
C TYR A 174 10.59 -3.80 4.63
N TYR A 175 10.23 -3.87 5.91
CA TYR A 175 9.14 -3.06 6.48
C TYR A 175 9.58 -2.33 7.74
N GLN A 176 9.07 -1.12 7.97
CA GLN A 176 9.50 -0.27 9.08
C GLN A 176 8.61 -0.43 10.33
N PHE A 177 7.29 -0.35 10.17
CA PHE A 177 6.33 -0.40 11.28
C PHE A 177 5.49 -1.68 11.25
N ASP A 178 5.09 -2.16 12.42
CA ASP A 178 4.14 -3.27 12.55
C ASP A 178 2.71 -2.71 12.35
N ILE A 179 1.74 -3.54 11.90
CA ILE A 179 0.32 -3.15 11.82
C ILE A 179 -0.42 -3.76 13.01
N GLY A 180 -0.99 -2.91 13.87
CA GLY A 180 -1.73 -3.38 15.05
C GLY A 180 -0.88 -4.29 15.95
N SER A 181 -1.40 -5.48 16.27
CA SER A 181 -0.68 -6.54 16.99
C SER A 181 0.04 -7.52 16.06
N SER A 182 -0.03 -7.32 14.75
CA SER A 182 0.53 -8.22 13.75
C SER A 182 2.00 -7.93 13.51
N LYS A 183 2.82 -8.84 14.03
CA LYS A 183 4.23 -8.99 13.67
C LYS A 183 4.33 -10.08 12.61
N LEU A 184 5.16 -9.86 11.59
CA LEU A 184 5.60 -10.97 10.76
C LEU A 184 6.69 -11.71 11.52
N ASP A 185 6.61 -13.03 11.58
CA ASP A 185 7.78 -13.84 11.94
C ASP A 185 8.87 -13.56 10.93
N ILE A 186 9.96 -13.00 11.45
CA ILE A 186 11.08 -12.47 10.69
C ILE A 186 11.95 -13.68 10.32
N ASN A 187 12.43 -13.75 9.07
CA ASN A 187 13.28 -14.81 8.49
C ASN A 187 12.59 -15.93 7.70
N GLU A 188 11.42 -15.69 7.11
CA GLU A 188 10.96 -16.54 5.99
C GLU A 188 11.88 -16.30 4.77
N ASN A 189 12.89 -17.15 4.63
CA ASN A 189 13.68 -17.27 3.41
C ASN A 189 12.98 -18.29 2.49
N LEU A 190 12.24 -17.77 1.52
CA LEU A 190 11.53 -18.56 0.54
C LEU A 190 12.31 -18.52 -0.77
N ASN A 191 13.29 -19.42 -0.92
CA ASN A 191 14.17 -19.53 -2.08
C ASN A 191 14.86 -18.21 -2.44
N ASN A 192 14.25 -17.42 -3.32
CA ASN A 192 14.73 -16.14 -3.84
C ASN A 192 14.19 -14.91 -3.08
N LEU A 193 13.37 -15.09 -2.04
CA LEU A 193 12.70 -14.02 -1.30
C LEU A 193 13.05 -14.02 0.18
N THR A 194 13.46 -12.85 0.68
CA THR A 194 13.63 -12.58 2.11
C THR A 194 12.68 -11.47 2.56
N LEU A 195 11.84 -11.73 3.58
CA LEU A 195 11.04 -10.70 4.26
C LEU A 195 11.66 -10.40 5.63
N CYS A 196 12.00 -9.14 5.89
CA CYS A 196 12.54 -8.75 7.18
C CYS A 196 12.12 -7.34 7.61
N LYS A 197 12.14 -7.11 8.92
CA LYS A 197 11.99 -5.76 9.47
C LYS A 197 13.23 -4.95 9.14
N GLN A 198 13.05 -3.72 8.67
CA GLN A 198 14.15 -2.85 8.31
C GLN A 198 15.03 -2.60 9.54
N PRO A 199 16.35 -2.84 9.48
CA PRO A 199 17.24 -2.52 10.59
C PRO A 199 17.24 -1.00 10.82
N ALA A 200 17.29 -0.57 12.08
CA ALA A 200 17.08 0.82 12.52
C ALA A 200 18.04 1.87 11.89
N PHE A 201 19.05 1.46 11.14
CA PHE A 201 20.16 2.31 10.68
C PHE A 201 20.00 2.93 9.29
N ILE A 202 18.93 2.65 8.54
CA ILE A 202 18.74 3.23 7.18
C ILE A 202 18.26 4.70 7.20
N ASN A 203 18.01 5.26 8.40
CA ASN A 203 17.60 6.66 8.58
C ASN A 203 18.70 7.58 9.13
N LYS A 204 19.99 7.20 9.05
CA LYS A 204 21.11 8.08 9.42
C LYS A 204 21.91 8.51 8.19
#